data_AF-A0A1V3XHY0-F1
#
_entry.id   AF-A0A1V3XHY0-F1
#
_cell.length_a   1.000
_cell.length_b   1.000
_cell.length_c   1.000
_cell.angle_alpha   90.00
_cell.angle_beta   90.00
_cell.angle_gamma   90.00
#
_symmetry.space_group_name_H-M   'P 1'
#
loop_
_entity.id
_entity.type
_entity.pdbx_description
1 polymer ?
#
loop_
_entity_poly.entity_id
_entity_poly.type
_entity_poly.pdbx_seq_one_letter_code
_entity_poly.pdbx_strand_id
1 'polypeptide(L)'
;MNAEVDGDRLSDADVAAFFVLLAVAGNDTTRQATSHTLRALTDFPAEKAWLVVDFDNRIGTAVEEFIRWATPVMTFRRTAATDFELAGQTIRAGEKVVMFYASGNRDEDAFEHPERFELSRSPNPHVGFGGGGVHFCLGAHVARAQLRAIFGELLRQLPGIQAGDPAYVPGNFVHAIRTMPCTF
;
A
#
# COMPACT_ATOMS: atom_id res chain seq x y z
N MET A 1 2.95 -26.28 -17.40
CA MET A 1 3.50 -25.14 -16.65
C MET A 1 5.00 -25.31 -16.70
N ASN A 2 5.70 -24.61 -17.61
CA ASN A 2 7.09 -24.93 -17.96
C ASN A 2 8.05 -23.92 -17.31
N ALA A 3 8.08 -23.89 -15.98
CA ALA A 3 9.05 -23.12 -15.23
C ALA A 3 10.14 -24.07 -14.73
N GLU A 4 11.25 -24.11 -15.45
CA GLU A 4 12.45 -24.90 -15.12
C GLU A 4 13.62 -23.92 -14.99
N VAL A 5 14.33 -23.98 -13.87
CA VAL A 5 15.54 -23.18 -13.60
C VAL A 5 16.64 -24.16 -13.25
N ASP A 6 17.73 -24.14 -14.02
CA ASP A 6 18.89 -25.03 -13.85
C ASP A 6 18.56 -26.55 -13.80
N GLY A 7 17.51 -26.98 -14.52
CA GLY A 7 17.08 -28.38 -14.58
C GLY A 7 16.16 -28.81 -13.44
N ASP A 8 15.92 -27.93 -12.46
CA ASP A 8 14.99 -28.16 -11.37
C ASP A 8 13.64 -27.52 -11.65
N ARG A 9 12.59 -28.25 -11.28
CA ARG A 9 11.21 -27.78 -11.35
C ARG A 9 10.71 -27.49 -9.96
N LEU A 10 9.90 -26.44 -9.85
CA LEU A 10 9.15 -26.19 -8.63
C LEU A 10 8.35 -27.44 -8.26
N SER A 11 8.44 -27.83 -6.98
CA SER A 11 7.57 -28.88 -6.47
C SER A 11 6.11 -28.38 -6.47
N ASP A 12 5.15 -29.30 -6.43
CA ASP A 12 3.74 -28.94 -6.32
C ASP A 12 3.47 -28.06 -5.08
N ALA A 13 4.23 -28.26 -4.00
CA ALA A 13 4.16 -27.44 -2.79
C ALA A 13 4.65 -26.01 -3.04
N ASP A 14 5.73 -25.82 -3.79
CA ASP A 14 6.25 -24.49 -4.13
C ASP A 14 5.27 -23.75 -5.05
N VAL A 15 4.71 -24.44 -6.04
CA VAL A 15 3.69 -23.88 -6.94
C VAL A 15 2.47 -23.44 -6.15
N ALA A 16 1.96 -24.29 -5.25
CA ALA A 16 0.82 -23.96 -4.40
C ALA A 16 1.11 -22.76 -3.49
N ALA A 17 2.27 -22.74 -2.83
CA ALA A 17 2.67 -21.65 -1.95
C ALA A 17 2.79 -20.31 -2.69
N PHE A 18 3.43 -20.33 -3.88
CA PHE A 18 3.58 -19.14 -4.71
C PHE A 18 2.23 -18.64 -5.25
N PHE A 19 1.34 -19.55 -5.64
CA PHE A 19 -0.01 -19.18 -6.08
C PHE A 19 -0.80 -18.49 -4.97
N VAL A 20 -0.78 -19.05 -3.74
CA VAL A 20 -1.42 -18.43 -2.57
C VAL A 20 -0.82 -17.05 -2.28
N LEU A 21 0.51 -16.92 -2.33
CA LEU A 21 1.20 -15.64 -2.15
C LEU A 21 0.70 -14.59 -3.15
N LEU A 22 0.67 -14.92 -4.44
CA LEU A 22 0.20 -14.00 -5.48
C LEU A 22 -1.27 -13.62 -5.31
N ALA A 23 -2.13 -14.60 -5.00
CA ALA A 23 -3.57 -14.36 -4.84
C ALA A 23 -3.85 -13.42 -3.66
N VAL A 24 -3.24 -13.67 -2.51
CA VAL A 24 -3.44 -12.84 -1.31
C VAL A 24 -2.82 -11.45 -1.50
N ALA A 25 -1.56 -11.39 -1.95
CA ALA A 25 -0.86 -10.12 -2.12
C ALA A 25 -1.49 -9.24 -3.21
N GLY A 26 -1.96 -9.84 -4.31
CA GLY A 26 -2.54 -9.13 -5.44
C GLY A 26 -3.98 -8.65 -5.24
N ASN A 27 -4.73 -9.29 -4.33
CA ASN A 27 -6.13 -8.94 -4.07
C ASN A 27 -6.28 -8.01 -2.86
N ASP A 28 -5.79 -8.43 -1.70
CA ASP A 28 -6.16 -7.78 -0.44
C ASP A 28 -5.58 -6.36 -0.35
N THR A 29 -4.33 -6.17 -0.78
CA THR A 29 -3.64 -4.88 -0.66
C THR A 29 -4.27 -3.78 -1.53
N THR A 30 -4.45 -4.03 -2.83
CA THR A 30 -5.05 -3.04 -3.75
C THR A 30 -6.51 -2.77 -3.38
N ARG A 31 -7.28 -3.79 -2.99
CA ARG A 31 -8.66 -3.60 -2.49
C ARG A 31 -8.72 -2.63 -1.31
N GLN A 32 -7.81 -2.78 -0.34
CA GLN A 32 -7.79 -1.88 0.82
C GLN A 32 -7.33 -0.48 0.41
N ALA A 33 -6.30 -0.35 -0.44
CA ALA A 33 -5.88 0.95 -0.96
C ALA A 33 -7.04 1.70 -1.65
N THR A 34 -7.83 1.00 -2.48
CA THR A 34 -9.03 1.58 -3.13
C THR A 34 -10.06 2.05 -2.10
N SER A 35 -10.39 1.22 -1.11
CA SER A 35 -11.37 1.55 -0.08
C SER A 35 -10.93 2.78 0.75
N HIS A 36 -9.68 2.79 1.23
CA HIS A 36 -9.13 3.91 2.00
C HIS A 36 -9.04 5.19 1.18
N THR A 37 -8.70 5.08 -0.11
CA THR A 37 -8.61 6.25 -0.99
C THR A 37 -9.99 6.86 -1.24
N LEU A 38 -11.02 6.05 -1.46
CA LEU A 38 -12.39 6.56 -1.62
C LEU A 38 -12.86 7.29 -0.34
N ARG A 39 -12.54 6.73 0.83
CA ARG A 39 -12.79 7.40 2.12
C ARG A 39 -12.03 8.72 2.21
N ALA A 40 -10.74 8.73 1.91
CA ALA A 40 -9.90 9.94 1.96
C ALA A 40 -10.41 11.02 0.98
N LEU A 41 -10.73 10.68 -0.26
CA LEU A 41 -11.31 11.64 -1.23
C LEU A 41 -12.68 12.18 -0.79
N THR A 42 -13.39 11.46 0.09
CA THR A 42 -14.63 11.95 0.72
C THR A 42 -14.34 12.92 1.86
N ASP A 43 -13.38 12.59 2.72
CA ASP A 43 -12.97 13.42 3.86
C ASP A 43 -12.22 14.70 3.41
N PHE A 44 -11.56 14.66 2.24
CA PHE A 44 -10.75 15.74 1.67
C PHE A 44 -11.27 16.14 0.27
N PRO A 45 -12.44 16.79 0.16
CA PRO A 45 -13.05 17.14 -1.12
C PRO A 45 -12.21 18.13 -1.95
N ALA A 46 -11.37 18.95 -1.30
CA ALA A 46 -10.44 19.85 -1.98
C ALA A 46 -9.37 19.08 -2.77
N GLU A 47 -8.83 18.00 -2.21
CA GLU A 47 -7.88 17.11 -2.89
C GLU A 47 -8.54 16.38 -4.08
N LYS A 48 -9.79 15.91 -3.90
CA LYS A 48 -10.58 15.34 -4.99
C LYS A 48 -10.77 16.35 -6.13
N ALA A 49 -11.16 17.59 -5.81
CA ALA A 49 -11.33 18.65 -6.81
C ALA A 49 -10.01 18.98 -7.51
N TRP A 50 -8.90 19.07 -6.75
CA TRP A 50 -7.56 19.25 -7.32
C TRP A 50 -7.21 18.13 -8.29
N LEU A 51 -7.43 16.86 -7.94
CA LEU A 51 -7.13 15.75 -8.83
C LEU A 51 -7.98 15.79 -10.12
N VAL A 52 -9.28 16.05 -10.01
CA VAL A 52 -10.21 16.03 -11.15
C VAL A 52 -9.90 17.10 -12.20
N VAL A 53 -9.42 18.28 -11.79
CA VAL A 53 -9.13 19.40 -12.71
C VAL A 53 -8.06 19.05 -13.75
N ASP A 54 -7.11 18.17 -13.42
CA ASP A 54 -6.00 17.82 -14.31
C ASP A 54 -5.53 16.38 -14.04
N PHE A 55 -6.48 15.44 -14.19
CA PHE A 55 -6.32 14.05 -13.76
C PHE A 55 -5.07 13.39 -14.35
N ASP A 56 -4.87 13.48 -15.67
CA ASP A 56 -3.79 12.76 -16.36
C ASP A 56 -2.40 13.18 -15.88
N ASN A 57 -2.21 14.47 -15.56
CA ASN A 57 -0.94 14.99 -15.06
C ASN A 57 -0.77 14.78 -13.55
N ARG A 58 -1.88 14.72 -12.78
CA ARG A 58 -1.86 14.66 -11.30
C ARG A 58 -1.98 13.24 -10.73
N ILE A 59 -2.51 12.30 -11.50
CA ILE A 59 -2.77 10.94 -11.00
C ILE A 59 -1.49 10.17 -10.63
N GLY A 60 -0.34 10.54 -11.21
CA GLY A 60 0.95 9.94 -10.85
C GLY A 60 1.31 10.16 -9.38
N THR A 61 1.35 11.42 -8.92
CA THR A 61 1.65 11.76 -7.52
C THR A 61 0.52 11.35 -6.60
N ALA A 62 -0.74 11.50 -7.05
CA ALA A 62 -1.91 11.14 -6.26
C ALA A 62 -1.91 9.64 -5.90
N VAL A 63 -1.54 8.75 -6.84
CA VAL A 63 -1.48 7.30 -6.58
C VAL A 63 -0.44 6.97 -5.49
N GLU A 64 0.73 7.61 -5.48
CA GLU A 64 1.70 7.38 -4.41
C GLU A 64 1.16 7.85 -3.05
N GLU A 65 0.43 8.98 -3.02
CA GLU A 65 -0.22 9.43 -1.80
C GLU A 65 -1.38 8.53 -1.37
N PHE A 66 -2.15 7.96 -2.30
CA PHE A 66 -3.16 6.94 -1.99
C PHE A 66 -2.53 5.77 -1.23
N ILE A 67 -1.36 5.31 -1.67
CA ILE A 67 -0.64 4.18 -1.09
C ILE A 67 -0.04 4.55 0.27
N ARG A 68 0.59 5.72 0.41
CA ARG A 68 1.10 6.24 1.70
C ARG A 68 -0.03 6.40 2.71
N TRP A 69 -1.15 6.98 2.29
CA TRP A 69 -2.28 7.25 3.16
C TRP A 69 -2.89 5.95 3.67
N ALA A 70 -3.20 5.03 2.76
CA ALA A 70 -3.81 3.76 3.09
C ALA A 70 -2.89 2.84 3.89
N THR A 71 -1.60 2.78 3.55
CA THR A 71 -0.62 1.80 4.04
C THR A 71 -1.23 0.40 4.24
N PRO A 72 -1.65 -0.30 3.15
CA PRO A 72 -2.43 -1.52 3.26
C PRO A 72 -1.72 -2.64 4.05
N VAL A 73 -0.40 -2.72 3.95
CA VAL A 73 0.44 -3.59 4.78
C VAL A 73 1.02 -2.75 5.90
N MET A 74 0.58 -3.00 7.13
CA MET A 74 1.02 -2.26 8.32
C MET A 74 2.36 -2.75 8.85
N THR A 75 2.61 -4.07 8.80
CA THR A 75 3.82 -4.66 9.37
C THR A 75 4.44 -5.74 8.50
N PHE A 76 5.76 -5.88 8.59
CA PHE A 76 6.48 -7.08 8.18
C PHE A 76 7.61 -7.34 9.17
N ARG A 77 8.06 -8.59 9.26
CA ARG A 77 9.12 -9.01 10.17
C ARG A 77 10.38 -9.43 9.43
N ARG A 78 11.54 -9.26 10.07
CA ARG A 78 12.84 -9.87 9.76
C ARG A 78 13.40 -10.59 11.00
N THR A 79 14.36 -11.49 10.78
CA THR A 79 15.20 -12.06 11.84
C THR A 79 16.62 -11.55 11.64
N ALA A 80 17.26 -11.02 12.68
CA ALA A 80 18.67 -10.64 12.59
C ALA A 80 19.55 -11.89 12.40
N ALA A 81 20.38 -11.92 11.35
CA ALA A 81 21.28 -13.04 11.10
C ALA A 81 22.53 -12.99 12.00
N THR A 82 22.95 -11.78 12.35
CA THR A 82 24.06 -11.46 13.25
C THR A 82 23.64 -10.33 14.17
N ASP A 83 24.42 -10.07 15.21
CA ASP A 83 24.28 -8.84 16.01
C ASP A 83 24.37 -7.60 15.10
N PHE A 84 23.53 -6.59 15.34
CA PHE A 84 23.42 -5.39 14.52
C PHE A 84 23.03 -4.18 15.37
N GLU A 85 23.74 -3.05 15.21
CA GLU A 85 23.41 -1.79 15.86
C GLU A 85 22.43 -0.96 15.01
N LEU A 86 21.25 -0.64 15.57
CA LEU A 86 20.26 0.21 14.93
C LEU A 86 19.78 1.27 15.91
N ALA A 87 19.90 2.55 15.54
CA ALA A 87 19.50 3.69 16.39
C ALA A 87 20.06 3.63 17.83
N GLY A 88 21.32 3.18 17.97
CA GLY A 88 22.00 3.03 19.26
C GLY A 88 21.52 1.86 20.11
N GLN A 89 20.77 0.91 19.54
CA GLN A 89 20.37 -0.34 20.19
C GLN A 89 21.02 -1.54 19.50
N THR A 90 21.62 -2.43 20.29
CA THR A 90 22.11 -3.73 19.82
C THR A 90 20.94 -4.70 19.66
N ILE A 91 20.64 -5.07 18.42
CA ILE A 91 19.76 -6.18 18.08
C ILE A 91 20.62 -7.45 17.99
N ARG A 92 20.30 -8.49 18.75
CA ARG A 92 21.07 -9.74 18.79
C ARG A 92 20.70 -10.69 17.65
N ALA A 93 21.66 -11.50 17.22
CA ALA A 93 21.42 -12.57 16.27
C ALA A 93 20.24 -13.46 16.73
N GLY A 94 19.31 -13.75 15.81
CA GLY A 94 18.09 -14.50 16.08
C GLY A 94 16.89 -13.67 16.55
N GLU A 95 17.08 -12.41 16.94
CA GLU A 95 15.97 -11.56 17.38
C GLU A 95 15.04 -11.17 16.24
N LYS A 96 13.76 -10.98 16.59
CA LYS A 96 12.71 -10.54 15.67
C LYS A 96 12.75 -9.02 15.57
N VAL A 97 12.83 -8.51 14.35
CA VAL A 97 12.72 -7.07 14.06
C VAL A 97 11.46 -6.84 13.25
N VAL A 98 10.57 -5.97 13.72
CA VAL A 98 9.31 -5.64 13.03
C VAL A 98 9.41 -4.24 12.45
N MET A 99 9.10 -4.12 11.17
CA MET A 99 8.92 -2.82 10.51
C MET A 99 7.46 -2.44 10.59
N PHE A 100 7.15 -1.26 11.12
CA PHE A 100 5.80 -0.70 11.18
C PHE A 100 5.65 0.36 10.09
N TYR A 101 5.27 -0.05 8.88
CA TYR A 101 5.17 0.84 7.72
C TYR A 101 4.17 1.97 7.93
N ALA A 102 3.08 1.71 8.67
CA ALA A 102 2.11 2.76 9.00
C ALA A 102 2.73 3.89 9.82
N SER A 103 3.65 3.56 10.73
CA SER A 103 4.44 4.55 11.48
C SER A 103 5.42 5.28 10.56
N GLY A 104 6.18 4.55 9.74
CA GLY A 104 7.14 5.16 8.81
C GLY A 104 6.48 6.11 7.80
N ASN A 105 5.28 5.78 7.33
CA ASN A 105 4.49 6.64 6.44
C ASN A 105 3.84 7.85 7.14
N ARG A 106 4.07 8.00 8.45
CA ARG A 106 3.65 9.14 9.27
C ARG A 106 4.81 9.80 10.02
N ASP A 107 6.05 9.44 9.69
CA ASP A 107 7.25 9.93 10.34
C ASP A 107 7.52 11.40 9.98
N GLU A 108 7.56 12.28 10.98
CA GLU A 108 7.81 13.72 10.80
C GLU A 108 9.25 14.02 10.34
N ASP A 109 10.19 13.10 10.56
CA ASP A 109 11.57 13.24 10.06
C ASP A 109 11.67 12.99 8.55
N ALA A 110 10.69 12.27 7.96
CA ALA A 110 10.66 11.90 6.54
C ALA A 110 9.62 12.68 5.72
N PHE A 111 8.57 13.18 6.37
CA PHE A 111 7.46 13.86 5.71
C PHE A 111 7.12 15.18 6.41
N GLU A 112 6.98 16.25 5.64
CA GLU A 112 6.34 17.47 6.11
C GLU A 112 4.82 17.23 6.21
N HIS A 113 4.22 17.55 7.36
CA HIS A 113 2.78 17.35 7.63
C HIS A 113 2.28 15.94 7.26
N PRO A 114 2.82 14.86 7.86
CA PRO A 114 2.47 13.48 7.51
C PRO A 114 0.99 13.14 7.73
N GLU A 115 0.33 13.87 8.63
CA GLU A 115 -1.09 13.72 8.98
C GLU A 115 -2.03 14.25 7.91
N ARG A 116 -1.54 15.04 6.94
CA ARG A 116 -2.35 15.57 5.84
C ARG A 116 -2.34 14.62 4.65
N PHE A 117 -3.52 14.41 4.09
CA PHE A 117 -3.69 13.75 2.79
C PHE A 117 -3.46 14.79 1.70
N GLU A 118 -2.32 14.69 0.99
CA GLU A 118 -1.89 15.69 0.01
C GLU A 118 -1.48 15.01 -1.30
N LEU A 119 -2.34 15.09 -2.32
CA LEU A 119 -2.14 14.37 -3.58
C LEU A 119 -1.02 14.96 -4.45
N SER A 120 -0.61 16.20 -4.17
CA SER A 120 0.52 16.88 -4.79
C SER A 120 1.87 16.51 -4.18
N ARG A 121 1.91 15.74 -3.08
CA ARG A 121 3.13 15.46 -2.32
C ARG A 121 4.25 14.95 -3.22
N SER A 122 5.34 15.71 -3.30
CA SER A 122 6.53 15.38 -4.07
C SER A 122 7.77 16.06 -3.46
N PRO A 123 8.83 15.31 -3.11
CA PRO A 123 8.92 13.84 -3.17
C PRO A 123 7.96 13.14 -2.20
N ASN A 124 7.66 11.86 -2.46
CA ASN A 124 6.82 11.03 -1.59
C ASN A 124 7.54 9.70 -1.27
N PRO A 125 8.53 9.69 -0.36
CA PRO A 125 9.36 8.52 -0.07
C PRO A 125 8.65 7.48 0.82
N HIS A 126 7.39 7.18 0.54
CA HIS A 126 6.58 6.26 1.34
C HIS A 126 7.09 4.82 1.26
N VAL A 127 6.91 4.10 2.36
CA VAL A 127 7.28 2.69 2.53
C VAL A 127 6.09 1.74 2.38
N GLY A 128 5.04 2.19 1.69
CA GLY A 128 3.82 1.39 1.45
C GLY A 128 4.03 0.12 0.61
N PHE A 129 5.09 0.08 -0.20
CA PHE A 129 5.53 -1.11 -0.95
C PHE A 129 6.73 -1.83 -0.28
N GLY A 130 7.00 -1.52 0.99
CA GLY A 130 8.23 -1.87 1.69
C GLY A 130 9.32 -0.82 1.52
N GLY A 131 10.36 -0.87 2.35
CA GLY A 131 11.49 0.07 2.33
C GLY A 131 12.49 -0.13 1.18
N GLY A 132 12.10 -0.79 0.08
CA GLY A 132 12.99 -1.17 -1.02
C GLY A 132 13.74 -2.50 -0.82
N GLY A 133 14.77 -2.71 -1.64
CA GLY A 133 15.65 -3.88 -1.58
C GLY A 133 15.08 -5.14 -2.23
N VAL A 134 15.63 -6.30 -1.85
CA VAL A 134 15.39 -7.62 -2.47
C VAL A 134 13.92 -8.04 -2.49
N HIS A 135 13.15 -7.64 -1.47
CA HIS A 135 11.73 -7.96 -1.33
C HIS A 135 10.82 -6.75 -1.62
N PHE A 136 11.28 -5.79 -2.41
CA PHE A 136 10.41 -4.73 -2.90
C PHE A 136 9.20 -5.33 -3.62
N CYS A 137 8.03 -4.69 -3.47
CA CYS A 137 6.77 -5.23 -3.95
C CYS A 137 6.83 -5.55 -5.46
N LEU A 138 6.73 -6.83 -5.79
CA LEU A 138 6.65 -7.33 -7.17
C LEU A 138 5.46 -6.74 -7.94
N GLY A 139 4.34 -6.50 -7.24
CA GLY A 139 3.10 -5.99 -7.79
C GLY A 139 3.01 -4.46 -7.86
N ALA A 140 4.06 -3.70 -7.50
CA ALA A 140 3.95 -2.25 -7.33
C ALA A 140 3.42 -1.54 -8.59
N HIS A 141 3.93 -1.88 -9.77
CA HIS A 141 3.46 -1.30 -11.04
C HIS A 141 2.01 -1.70 -11.37
N VAL A 142 1.62 -2.94 -11.06
CA VAL A 142 0.26 -3.44 -11.28
C VAL A 142 -0.72 -2.71 -10.35
N ALA A 143 -0.38 -2.55 -9.06
CA ALA A 143 -1.20 -1.83 -8.10
C ALA A 143 -1.41 -0.37 -8.52
N ARG A 144 -0.35 0.31 -8.97
CA ARG A 144 -0.44 1.69 -9.49
C ARG A 144 -1.37 1.78 -10.71
N ALA A 145 -1.24 0.85 -11.65
CA ALA A 145 -2.10 0.81 -12.84
C ALA A 145 -3.57 0.59 -12.46
N GLN A 146 -3.85 -0.33 -11.53
CA GLN A 146 -5.21 -0.59 -11.03
C GLN A 146 -5.80 0.65 -10.33
N LEU A 147 -5.05 1.29 -9.44
CA LEU A 147 -5.50 2.49 -8.71
C LEU A 147 -5.76 3.67 -9.67
N ARG A 148 -4.86 3.89 -10.65
CA ARG A 148 -5.08 4.89 -11.71
C ARG A 148 -6.36 4.61 -12.47
N ALA A 149 -6.56 3.37 -12.92
CA ALA A 149 -7.73 3.00 -13.72
C ALA A 149 -9.04 3.13 -12.93
N ILE A 150 -9.12 2.57 -11.73
CA ILE A 150 -10.36 2.58 -10.94
C ILE A 150 -10.77 3.99 -10.54
N PHE A 151 -9.84 4.85 -10.13
CA PHE A 151 -10.18 6.24 -9.79
C PHE A 151 -10.44 7.11 -11.01
N GLY A 152 -9.81 6.83 -12.15
CA GLY A 152 -10.19 7.47 -13.42
C GLY A 152 -11.65 7.17 -13.78
N GLU A 153 -12.06 5.91 -13.66
CA GLU A 153 -13.43 5.50 -13.97
C GLU A 153 -14.46 5.99 -12.94
N LEU A 154 -14.15 5.90 -11.63
CA LEU A 154 -15.04 6.39 -10.58
C LEU A 154 -15.29 7.90 -10.71
N LEU A 155 -14.23 8.70 -10.90
CA LEU A 155 -14.37 10.15 -10.99
C LEU A 155 -15.01 10.61 -12.31
N ARG A 156 -14.90 9.81 -13.38
CA ARG A 156 -15.53 10.07 -14.68
C ARG A 156 -17.01 9.67 -14.71
N GLN A 157 -17.34 8.48 -14.21
CA GLN A 157 -18.71 7.93 -14.30
C GLN A 157 -19.59 8.33 -13.11
N LEU A 158 -19.00 8.43 -11.92
CA LEU A 158 -19.70 8.70 -10.67
C LEU A 158 -19.03 9.88 -9.93
N PRO A 159 -18.98 11.09 -10.52
CA PRO A 159 -18.26 12.23 -9.93
C PRO A 159 -18.77 12.60 -8.53
N GLY A 160 -20.04 12.31 -8.24
CA GLY A 160 -20.69 12.50 -6.94
C GLY A 160 -20.39 11.40 -5.90
N ILE A 161 -19.62 10.36 -6.24
CA ILE A 161 -19.39 9.25 -5.32
C ILE A 161 -18.75 9.71 -4.01
N GLN A 162 -19.32 9.24 -2.89
CA GLN A 162 -18.87 9.46 -1.53
C GLN A 162 -18.92 8.15 -0.73
N ALA A 163 -17.92 7.94 0.12
CA ALA A 163 -17.90 6.86 1.09
C ALA A 163 -18.70 7.25 2.35
N GLY A 164 -19.43 6.28 2.92
CA GLY A 164 -19.94 6.37 4.28
C GLY A 164 -18.92 5.86 5.31
N ASP A 165 -19.44 5.39 6.45
CA ASP A 165 -18.57 4.93 7.54
C ASP A 165 -18.02 3.52 7.31
N PRO A 166 -16.69 3.33 7.41
CA PRO A 166 -16.06 2.03 7.27
C PRO A 166 -16.18 1.21 8.55
N ALA A 167 -16.42 -0.08 8.39
CA ALA A 167 -16.18 -1.07 9.44
C ALA A 167 -14.77 -1.65 9.24
N TYR A 168 -13.81 -1.28 10.11
CA TYR A 168 -12.45 -1.79 10.04
C TYR A 168 -12.33 -3.23 10.51
N VAL A 169 -11.35 -3.96 9.96
CA VAL A 169 -10.98 -5.29 10.42
C VAL A 169 -9.91 -5.17 11.51
N PRO A 170 -10.13 -5.74 12.71
CA PRO A 170 -9.10 -5.77 13.74
C PRO A 170 -7.94 -6.67 13.29
N GLY A 171 -6.71 -6.20 13.46
CA GLY A 171 -5.52 -6.95 13.09
C GLY A 171 -4.24 -6.13 13.21
N ASN A 172 -3.10 -6.78 13.04
CA ASN A 172 -1.77 -6.17 13.12
C ASN A 172 -0.95 -6.27 11.83
N PHE A 173 -1.53 -6.83 10.75
CA PHE A 173 -0.84 -7.04 9.48
C PHE A 173 -1.43 -6.19 8.35
N VAL A 174 -2.71 -6.35 8.02
CA VAL A 174 -3.38 -5.62 6.94
C VAL A 174 -4.28 -4.52 7.50
N HIS A 175 -4.14 -3.29 7.00
CA HIS A 175 -5.04 -2.18 7.32
C HIS A 175 -6.32 -2.31 6.48
N ALA A 176 -7.29 -3.09 6.95
CA ALA A 176 -8.43 -3.51 6.15
C ALA A 176 -9.76 -2.88 6.56
N ILE A 177 -10.58 -2.59 5.55
CA ILE A 177 -11.99 -2.21 5.65
C ILE A 177 -12.82 -3.44 5.27
N ARG A 178 -13.64 -3.94 6.21
CA ARG A 178 -14.55 -5.07 6.00
C ARG A 178 -15.67 -4.68 5.03
N THR A 179 -16.32 -3.56 5.32
CA THR A 179 -17.43 -2.98 4.56
C THR A 179 -17.39 -1.46 4.67
N MET A 180 -17.81 -0.77 3.61
CA MET A 180 -17.99 0.68 3.61
C MET A 180 -19.07 1.01 2.57
N PRO A 181 -20.22 1.56 2.98
CA PRO A 181 -21.27 1.94 2.03
C PRO A 181 -20.81 3.14 1.18
N CYS A 182 -21.43 3.35 0.02
CA CYS A 182 -21.21 4.54 -0.81
C CYS A 182 -22.51 5.03 -1.45
N THR A 183 -22.56 6.33 -1.75
CA THR A 183 -23.65 7.00 -2.50
C THR A 183 -23.03 7.74 -3.68
N PHE A 184 -23.77 7.87 -4.80
CA PHE A 184 -23.29 8.51 -6.03
C PHE A 184 -24.42 9.16 -6.83
#